data_AF-A0A942EGU8-F1
#
_entry.id   AF-A0A942EGU8-F1
#
_cell.length_a   1.000
_cell.length_b   1.000
_cell.length_c   1.000
_cell.angle_alpha   90.00
_cell.angle_beta   90.00
_cell.angle_gamma   90.00
#
_symmetry.space_group_name_H-M   'P 1'
#
loop_
_entity.id
_entity.type
_entity.pdbx_description
1 polymer ?
#
loop_
_entity_poly.entity_id
_entity_poly.type
_entity_poly.pdbx_seq_one_letter_code
_entity_poly.pdbx_strand_id
1 'polypeptide(L)'
;MEKKRYQLDAALAKPLAATIVKSEVLGIGAVSGLTIAEPTLLVKKSGRSSGYTSGRVAVIGATVNIGFSSGRSAQFTQQIITSKMGEAGDSGSLLLDGANRAVGLLFAGSAKTTIFHPIADVLQALDVHLTTPGESLASQENDKFRSFHELCHFRGKELLQLPNVVGVGIGRKIKAGFDTGKLCITVLVSYKLAAALLREEETVPTMIEGIPTDVVEAGILTADIQDACTGPRLERRIKMRPAQPGLSIGHHFFSTGTFGAVAFDNQSGEKLILSNNHVLANATNGSDNLARVGDAILQPGRQDGGRQPADVIGTLLRVAPLHFA
;
A
#
# COMPACT_ATOMS: atom_id res chain seq x y z
N MET A 1 -15.48 -16.21 -17.55
CA MET A 1 -15.12 -14.79 -17.37
C MET A 1 -13.80 -14.74 -16.62
N GLU A 2 -12.73 -14.25 -17.23
CA GLU A 2 -11.47 -14.01 -16.52
C GLU A 2 -11.74 -13.00 -15.39
N LYS A 3 -11.48 -13.40 -14.14
CA LYS A 3 -11.43 -12.46 -13.02
C LYS A 3 -10.32 -11.48 -13.34
N LYS A 4 -10.68 -10.22 -13.62
CA LYS A 4 -9.73 -9.13 -13.85
C LYS A 4 -8.79 -9.06 -12.65
N ARG A 5 -7.53 -9.41 -12.84
CA ARG A 5 -6.53 -9.47 -11.77
C ARG A 5 -6.06 -8.04 -11.51
N TYR A 6 -6.43 -7.47 -10.36
CA TYR A 6 -5.90 -6.16 -9.95
C TYR A 6 -4.40 -6.27 -9.70
N GLN A 7 -3.63 -5.31 -10.20
CA GLN A 7 -2.19 -5.27 -9.94
C GLN A 7 -1.95 -4.92 -8.46
N LEU A 8 -1.07 -5.67 -7.82
CA LEU A 8 -0.69 -5.51 -6.43
C LEU A 8 0.83 -5.57 -6.30
N ASP A 9 1.36 -4.85 -5.35
CA ASP A 9 2.76 -4.87 -4.95
C ASP A 9 2.88 -5.58 -3.61
N ALA A 10 2.94 -6.91 -3.65
CA ALA A 10 2.98 -7.74 -2.45
C ALA A 10 3.79 -9.02 -2.67
N ALA A 11 4.44 -9.50 -1.62
CA ALA A 11 5.22 -10.72 -1.64
C ALA A 11 5.24 -11.38 -0.25
N LEU A 12 5.51 -12.68 -0.27
CA LEU A 12 5.63 -13.53 0.91
C LEU A 12 7.02 -14.15 0.96
N ALA A 13 7.59 -14.19 2.15
CA ALA A 13 8.78 -14.97 2.44
C ALA A 13 8.49 -16.05 3.49
N LYS A 14 9.10 -17.22 3.33
CA LYS A 14 9.06 -18.30 4.33
C LYS A 14 10.16 -18.04 5.36
N PRO A 15 9.85 -17.84 6.65
CA PRO A 15 10.86 -17.71 7.68
C PRO A 15 11.64 -19.02 7.85
N LEU A 16 12.92 -18.93 8.24
CA LEU A 16 13.76 -20.11 8.50
C LEU A 16 13.22 -20.99 9.64
N ALA A 17 12.51 -20.39 10.60
CA ALA A 17 11.80 -21.09 11.66
C ALA A 17 10.64 -20.23 12.17
N ALA A 18 9.54 -20.84 12.61
CA ALA A 18 8.37 -20.12 13.11
C ALA A 18 8.65 -19.28 14.39
N THR A 19 9.71 -19.61 15.12
CA THR A 19 10.11 -18.96 16.39
C THR A 19 10.92 -17.67 16.19
N ILE A 20 11.45 -17.42 14.99
CA ILE A 20 12.24 -16.20 14.71
C ILE A 20 11.36 -15.03 14.27
N VAL A 21 10.04 -15.22 14.21
CA VAL A 21 9.05 -14.20 13.90
C VAL A 21 7.93 -14.18 14.94
N LYS A 22 7.47 -12.98 15.31
CA LYS A 22 6.28 -12.77 16.14
C LYS A 22 5.27 -11.87 15.40
N SER A 23 3.99 -12.09 15.66
CA SER A 23 2.91 -11.49 14.85
C SER A 23 2.50 -10.09 15.30
N GLU A 24 2.89 -9.66 16.50
CA GLU A 24 2.55 -8.33 17.01
C GLU A 24 3.26 -7.22 16.24
N VAL A 25 2.49 -6.22 15.80
CA VAL A 25 3.03 -5.05 15.12
C VAL A 25 3.70 -4.14 16.13
N LEU A 26 4.98 -3.82 15.91
CA LEU A 26 5.78 -3.02 16.84
C LEU A 26 5.10 -1.69 17.19
N GLY A 27 4.79 -1.47 18.46
CA GLY A 27 4.12 -0.26 18.94
C GLY A 27 2.60 -0.22 18.72
N ILE A 28 1.98 -1.29 18.22
CA ILE A 28 0.52 -1.39 18.03
C ILE A 28 -0.07 -2.65 18.71
N GLY A 29 0.61 -3.79 18.62
CA GLY A 29 0.16 -5.06 19.17
C GLY A 29 -0.45 -6.00 18.13
N ALA A 30 -1.25 -6.95 18.59
CA ALA A 30 -1.84 -8.00 17.74
C ALA A 30 -2.87 -7.43 16.76
N VAL A 31 -2.90 -8.01 15.56
CA VAL A 31 -3.98 -7.81 14.57
C VAL A 31 -5.22 -8.53 15.07
N SER A 32 -6.33 -7.81 15.19
CA SER A 32 -7.56 -8.32 15.81
C SER A 32 -8.61 -8.79 14.82
N GLY A 33 -8.44 -8.49 13.53
CA GLY A 33 -9.38 -8.86 12.47
C GLY A 33 -9.08 -8.08 11.20
N LEU A 34 -10.07 -8.02 10.30
CA LEU A 34 -10.02 -7.25 9.06
C LEU A 34 -11.17 -6.23 9.02
N THR A 35 -10.98 -5.12 8.32
CA THR A 35 -12.05 -4.15 8.03
C THR A 35 -11.83 -3.49 6.68
N ILE A 36 -12.91 -3.02 6.06
CA ILE A 36 -12.86 -2.28 4.80
C ILE A 36 -12.57 -0.81 5.10
N ALA A 37 -11.83 -0.15 4.21
CA ALA A 37 -11.58 1.28 4.28
C ALA A 37 -12.83 2.08 3.90
N GLU A 38 -13.16 3.10 4.70
CA GLU A 38 -14.15 4.12 4.33
C GLU A 38 -13.52 5.51 4.46
N PRO A 39 -13.92 6.51 3.64
CA PRO A 39 -13.49 7.89 3.83
C PRO A 39 -13.74 8.34 5.27
N THR A 40 -12.78 9.07 5.84
CA THR A 40 -12.71 9.56 7.22
C THR A 40 -12.29 8.54 8.29
N LEU A 41 -12.20 7.24 7.97
CA LEU A 41 -11.72 6.22 8.90
C LEU A 41 -10.35 6.60 9.46
N LEU A 42 -10.23 6.63 10.79
CA LEU A 42 -8.97 6.84 11.48
C LEU A 42 -8.14 5.57 11.46
N VAL A 43 -6.89 5.72 11.08
CA VAL A 43 -5.98 4.60 10.83
C VAL A 43 -4.59 4.88 11.40
N LYS A 44 -3.85 3.82 11.65
CA LYS A 44 -2.49 3.83 12.20
C LYS A 44 -1.63 2.76 11.54
N LYS A 45 -0.32 2.99 11.49
CA LYS A 45 0.65 2.02 10.97
C LYS A 45 1.95 2.10 11.74
N SER A 46 2.75 1.05 11.68
CA SER A 46 4.14 1.04 12.17
C SER A 46 5.09 0.69 11.03
N GLY A 47 6.07 1.54 10.77
CA GLY A 47 7.02 1.40 9.67
C GLY A 47 8.46 1.58 10.09
N ARG A 48 9.39 1.02 9.32
CA ARG A 48 10.83 1.14 9.56
C ARG A 48 11.24 2.61 9.74
N SER A 49 10.79 3.47 8.82
CA SER A 49 11.35 4.80 8.64
C SER A 49 10.66 5.80 9.55
N SER A 50 9.34 5.93 9.47
CA SER A 50 8.61 6.92 10.29
C SER A 50 8.03 6.35 11.59
N GLY A 51 8.24 5.07 11.87
CA GLY A 51 7.75 4.44 13.10
C GLY A 51 6.23 4.37 13.16
N TYR A 52 5.69 4.56 14.38
CA TYR A 52 4.25 4.65 14.59
C TYR A 52 3.73 5.99 14.08
N THR A 53 2.76 5.95 13.17
CA THR A 53 2.06 7.14 12.70
C THR A 53 0.58 6.87 12.63
N SER A 54 -0.22 7.94 12.62
CA SER A 54 -1.66 7.89 12.45
C SER A 54 -2.11 8.87 11.38
N GLY A 55 -3.26 8.61 10.79
CA GLY A 55 -3.83 9.41 9.73
C GLY A 55 -5.29 9.08 9.55
N ARG A 56 -5.83 9.52 8.41
CA ARG A 56 -7.21 9.21 8.03
C ARG A 56 -7.29 8.82 6.58
N VAL A 57 -8.21 7.89 6.26
CA VAL A 57 -8.56 7.57 4.88
C VAL A 57 -9.22 8.78 4.23
N ALA A 58 -8.64 9.24 3.12
CA ALA A 58 -9.12 10.38 2.35
C ALA A 58 -9.89 9.91 1.10
N VAL A 59 -9.34 8.92 0.39
CA VAL A 59 -9.91 8.38 -0.86
C VAL A 59 -9.85 6.85 -0.83
N ILE A 60 -10.91 6.21 -1.31
CA ILE A 60 -10.99 4.75 -1.51
C ILE A 60 -11.25 4.45 -2.98
N GLY A 61 -11.01 3.20 -3.41
CA GLY A 61 -11.31 2.80 -4.79
C GLY A 61 -10.47 3.52 -5.84
N ALA A 62 -9.31 4.06 -5.46
CA ALA A 62 -8.54 4.94 -6.33
C ALA A 62 -7.84 4.15 -7.45
N THR A 63 -7.92 4.67 -8.67
CA THR A 63 -7.03 4.34 -9.77
C THR A 63 -5.92 5.36 -9.83
N VAL A 64 -4.66 4.94 -9.73
CA VAL A 64 -3.47 5.80 -9.63
C VAL A 64 -2.36 5.29 -10.54
N ASN A 65 -1.62 6.21 -11.13
CA ASN A 65 -0.39 5.90 -11.86
C ASN A 65 0.81 6.15 -10.92
N ILE A 66 1.59 5.12 -10.65
CA ILE A 66 2.70 5.16 -9.68
C ILE A 66 4.02 5.06 -10.44
N GLY A 67 4.91 6.02 -10.17
CA GLY A 67 6.29 5.97 -10.63
C GLY A 67 7.13 5.01 -9.79
N PHE A 68 7.96 4.21 -10.45
CA PHE A 68 8.97 3.35 -9.86
C PHE A 68 10.36 3.82 -10.26
N SER A 69 11.38 3.25 -9.61
CA SER A 69 12.77 3.46 -10.00
C SER A 69 13.00 3.14 -11.49
N SER A 70 14.03 3.79 -12.06
CA SER A 70 14.43 3.65 -13.47
C SER A 70 13.39 4.18 -14.47
N GLY A 71 12.51 5.10 -14.05
CA GLY A 71 11.53 5.75 -14.94
C GLY A 71 10.36 4.87 -15.35
N ARG A 72 10.21 3.69 -14.74
CA ARG A 72 9.06 2.80 -14.98
C ARG A 72 7.82 3.34 -14.28
N SER A 73 6.65 3.04 -14.82
CA SER A 73 5.39 3.36 -14.16
C SER A 73 4.42 2.19 -14.27
N ALA A 74 3.50 2.09 -13.31
CA ALA A 74 2.46 1.08 -13.29
C ALA A 74 1.16 1.68 -12.77
N GLN A 75 0.03 1.20 -13.29
CA GLN A 75 -1.29 1.64 -12.88
C GLN A 75 -1.89 0.66 -11.87
N PHE A 76 -2.34 1.20 -10.73
CA PHE A 76 -3.00 0.43 -9.68
C PHE A 76 -4.43 0.91 -9.55
N THR A 77 -5.36 -0.02 -9.37
CA THR A 77 -6.80 0.25 -9.23
C THR A 77 -7.29 -0.24 -7.88
N GLN A 78 -8.40 0.29 -7.36
CA GLN A 78 -8.94 -0.07 -6.04
C GLN A 78 -8.04 0.30 -4.85
N GLN A 79 -7.23 1.35 -4.97
CA GLN A 79 -6.28 1.75 -3.93
C GLN A 79 -6.93 2.58 -2.82
N ILE A 80 -6.35 2.50 -1.62
CA ILE A 80 -6.70 3.33 -0.47
C ILE A 80 -5.67 4.44 -0.36
N ILE A 81 -6.13 5.68 -0.17
CA ILE A 81 -5.28 6.85 0.00
C ILE A 81 -5.62 7.51 1.32
N THR A 82 -4.61 7.77 2.13
CA THR A 82 -4.72 8.45 3.43
C THR A 82 -4.05 9.81 3.38
N SER A 83 -4.28 10.65 4.40
CA SER A 83 -3.35 11.74 4.72
C SER A 83 -1.90 11.24 4.75
N LYS A 84 -0.92 12.11 4.44
CA LYS A 84 0.50 11.78 4.60
C LYS A 84 0.77 11.17 5.97
N MET A 85 1.25 9.92 5.98
CA MET A 85 1.55 9.19 7.21
C MET A 85 2.69 8.17 7.06
N GLY A 86 3.24 7.96 5.88
CA GLY A 86 4.39 7.09 5.66
C GLY A 86 5.50 7.78 4.88
N GLU A 87 6.73 7.34 5.05
CA GLU A 87 7.92 7.82 4.34
C GLU A 87 8.51 6.73 3.44
N ALA A 88 9.45 7.11 2.56
CA ALA A 88 10.25 6.14 1.83
C ALA A 88 10.87 5.12 2.82
N GLY A 89 10.77 3.83 2.49
CA GLY A 89 11.17 2.73 3.38
C GLY A 89 10.07 2.19 4.32
N ASP A 90 8.92 2.87 4.44
CA ASP A 90 7.74 2.30 5.13
C ASP A 90 6.93 1.33 4.26
N SER A 91 7.29 1.18 2.98
CA SER A 91 6.71 0.21 2.05
C SER A 91 6.62 -1.17 2.71
N GLY A 92 5.41 -1.70 2.80
CA GLY A 92 5.10 -2.97 3.43
C GLY A 92 4.43 -2.82 4.78
N SER A 93 4.42 -1.63 5.41
CA SER A 93 3.70 -1.40 6.65
C SER A 93 2.21 -1.76 6.54
N LEU A 94 1.71 -2.55 7.49
CA LEU A 94 0.28 -2.82 7.64
C LEU A 94 -0.45 -1.59 8.20
N LEU A 95 -1.54 -1.23 7.55
CA LEU A 95 -2.48 -0.21 7.99
C LEU A 95 -3.57 -0.87 8.84
N LEU A 96 -3.80 -0.32 10.03
CA LEU A 96 -4.74 -0.81 11.02
C LEU A 96 -5.72 0.31 11.40
N ASP A 97 -6.95 -0.03 11.76
CA ASP A 97 -7.89 0.93 12.37
C ASP A 97 -7.66 1.08 13.89
N GLY A 98 -8.53 1.85 14.55
CA GLY A 98 -8.47 2.05 16.00
C GLY A 98 -8.55 0.75 16.82
N ALA A 99 -9.25 -0.28 16.31
CA ALA A 99 -9.45 -1.57 16.96
C ALA A 99 -8.39 -2.62 16.58
N ASN A 100 -7.33 -2.24 15.86
CA ASN A 100 -6.29 -3.12 15.32
C ASN A 100 -6.78 -4.10 14.23
N ARG A 101 -7.88 -3.77 13.54
CA ARG A 101 -8.32 -4.52 12.37
C ARG A 101 -7.53 -4.06 11.15
N ALA A 102 -7.05 -4.97 10.32
CA ALA A 102 -6.27 -4.63 9.15
C ALA A 102 -7.12 -4.03 8.04
N VAL A 103 -6.58 -2.99 7.41
CA VAL A 103 -7.23 -2.15 6.39
C VAL A 103 -6.48 -2.23 5.06
N GLY A 104 -5.15 -2.14 5.10
CA GLY A 104 -4.34 -2.08 3.88
C GLY A 104 -2.84 -2.33 4.07
N LEU A 105 -2.11 -2.38 2.97
CA LEU A 105 -0.66 -2.58 2.91
C LEU A 105 0.00 -1.41 2.17
N LEU A 106 0.87 -0.64 2.84
CA LEU A 106 1.52 0.53 2.26
C LEU A 106 2.41 0.10 1.10
N PHE A 107 2.36 0.80 -0.04
CA PHE A 107 3.31 0.54 -1.15
C PHE A 107 3.82 1.80 -1.86
N ALA A 108 3.10 2.92 -1.76
CA ALA A 108 3.46 4.15 -2.47
C ALA A 108 2.99 5.40 -1.70
N GLY A 109 3.42 6.57 -2.16
CA GLY A 109 2.99 7.84 -1.57
C GLY A 109 3.63 9.03 -2.26
N SER A 110 3.54 10.18 -1.57
CA SER A 110 4.18 11.44 -1.97
C SER A 110 4.51 12.26 -0.72
N ALA A 111 4.87 13.54 -0.91
CA ALA A 111 4.96 14.50 0.18
C ALA A 111 3.59 14.87 0.80
N LYS A 112 2.47 14.57 0.12
CA LYS A 112 1.11 14.96 0.53
C LYS A 112 0.25 13.81 1.00
N THR A 113 0.53 12.60 0.54
CA THR A 113 -0.38 11.46 0.69
C THR A 113 0.37 10.13 0.86
N THR A 114 -0.33 9.11 1.37
CA THR A 114 0.18 7.74 1.47
C THR A 114 -0.84 6.78 0.88
N ILE A 115 -0.37 5.75 0.16
CA ILE A 115 -1.19 4.86 -0.65
C ILE A 115 -0.98 3.41 -0.22
N PHE A 116 -2.09 2.69 -0.11
CA PHE A 116 -2.16 1.32 0.38
C PHE A 116 -2.98 0.46 -0.57
N HIS A 117 -2.56 -0.78 -0.76
CA HIS A 117 -3.44 -1.83 -1.27
C HIS A 117 -4.48 -2.19 -0.22
N PRO A 118 -5.76 -2.46 -0.58
CA PRO A 118 -6.69 -3.10 0.33
C PRO A 118 -6.14 -4.43 0.83
N ILE A 119 -6.17 -4.65 2.15
CA ILE A 119 -5.53 -5.85 2.71
C ILE A 119 -6.23 -7.13 2.24
N ALA A 120 -7.56 -7.09 2.08
CA ALA A 120 -8.34 -8.24 1.62
C ALA A 120 -7.88 -8.74 0.24
N ASP A 121 -7.59 -7.82 -0.69
CA ASP A 121 -7.12 -8.14 -2.04
C ASP A 121 -5.72 -8.76 -2.01
N VAL A 122 -4.84 -8.24 -1.15
CA VAL A 122 -3.49 -8.79 -0.93
C VAL A 122 -3.56 -10.22 -0.40
N LEU A 123 -4.37 -10.45 0.64
CA LEU A 123 -4.52 -11.76 1.27
C LEU A 123 -5.12 -12.79 0.30
N GLN A 124 -6.13 -12.39 -0.48
CA GLN A 124 -6.74 -13.24 -1.50
C GLN A 124 -5.74 -13.57 -2.62
N ALA A 125 -5.02 -12.58 -3.14
CA ALA A 125 -4.09 -12.77 -4.26
C ALA A 125 -2.91 -13.69 -3.89
N LEU A 126 -2.49 -13.66 -2.63
CA LEU A 126 -1.37 -14.44 -2.11
C LEU A 126 -1.78 -15.72 -1.39
N ASP A 127 -3.09 -16.01 -1.30
CA ASP A 127 -3.67 -17.20 -0.65
C ASP A 127 -3.19 -17.39 0.81
N VAL A 128 -3.40 -16.33 1.62
CA VAL A 128 -3.05 -16.27 3.05
C VAL A 128 -4.14 -15.58 3.89
N HIS A 129 -4.04 -15.69 5.22
CA HIS A 129 -4.84 -14.93 6.19
C HIS A 129 -3.96 -14.30 7.28
N LEU A 130 -4.48 -13.31 8.03
CA LEU A 130 -3.76 -12.65 9.15
C LEU A 130 -4.24 -13.10 10.53
N THR A 131 -5.51 -13.49 10.63
CA THR A 131 -6.17 -13.95 11.86
C THR A 131 -6.81 -15.31 11.61
N THR A 132 -7.07 -16.07 12.68
CA THR A 132 -7.65 -17.42 12.59
C THR A 132 -8.83 -17.49 11.60
N PRO A 133 -8.89 -18.52 10.73
CA PRO A 133 -9.92 -18.66 9.71
C PRO A 133 -11.33 -18.60 10.35
N GLY A 134 -12.11 -17.59 9.99
CA GLY A 134 -13.47 -17.38 10.53
C GLY A 134 -14.02 -15.97 10.30
N GLU A 135 -13.15 -14.97 10.18
CA GLU A 135 -13.53 -13.58 9.86
C GLU A 135 -13.34 -13.29 8.37
N SER A 136 -14.32 -13.68 7.56
CA SER A 136 -14.37 -13.32 6.15
C SER A 136 -15.01 -11.95 5.96
N LEU A 137 -14.29 -11.00 5.35
CA LEU A 137 -14.85 -9.75 4.83
C LEU A 137 -15.68 -9.94 3.54
N ALA A 138 -15.68 -11.15 2.96
CA ALA A 138 -16.16 -11.41 1.60
C ALA A 138 -17.67 -11.19 1.38
N SER A 139 -18.42 -10.75 2.39
CA SER A 139 -19.85 -10.45 2.30
C SER A 139 -20.21 -8.99 2.58
N GLN A 140 -19.23 -8.07 2.66
CA GLN A 140 -19.47 -6.64 2.87
C GLN A 140 -18.97 -5.78 1.70
N GLU A 141 -19.22 -6.18 0.45
CA GLU A 141 -19.28 -5.15 -0.60
C GLU A 141 -20.45 -4.24 -0.26
N ASN A 142 -20.12 -3.10 0.36
CA ASN A 142 -21.08 -2.13 0.82
C ASN A 142 -21.73 -1.52 -0.44
N ASP A 143 -22.97 -1.91 -0.76
CA ASP A 143 -23.78 -1.33 -1.85
C ASP A 143 -23.69 0.21 -1.87
N LYS A 144 -23.45 0.80 -0.69
CA LYS A 144 -23.12 2.20 -0.41
C LYS A 144 -22.18 2.87 -1.42
N PHE A 145 -21.14 2.19 -1.91
CA PHE A 145 -20.15 2.78 -2.84
C PHE A 145 -20.24 2.24 -4.26
N ARG A 146 -21.13 1.29 -4.53
CA ARG A 146 -21.17 0.57 -5.80
C ARG A 146 -21.28 1.51 -7.01
N SER A 147 -22.26 2.43 -6.98
CA SER A 147 -22.45 3.40 -8.06
C SER A 147 -21.25 4.34 -8.25
N PHE A 148 -20.56 4.69 -7.16
CA PHE A 148 -19.33 5.48 -7.25
C PHE A 148 -18.18 4.68 -7.86
N HIS A 149 -18.02 3.41 -7.50
CA HIS A 149 -17.00 2.53 -8.09
C HIS A 149 -17.25 2.33 -9.58
N GLU A 150 -18.49 2.06 -9.99
CA GLU A 150 -18.88 1.95 -11.40
C GLU A 150 -18.55 3.25 -12.14
N LEU A 151 -18.92 4.40 -11.59
CA LEU A 151 -18.65 5.68 -12.25
C LEU A 151 -17.15 6.00 -12.33
N CYS A 152 -16.39 5.79 -11.26
CA CYS A 152 -14.93 5.92 -11.27
C CYS A 152 -14.29 4.94 -12.25
N HIS A 153 -14.85 3.76 -12.44
CA HIS A 153 -14.36 2.79 -13.42
C HIS A 153 -14.58 3.26 -14.86
N PHE A 154 -15.79 3.74 -15.18
CA PHE A 154 -16.15 4.14 -16.54
C PHE A 154 -15.56 5.50 -16.91
N ARG A 155 -15.70 6.52 -16.06
CA ARG A 155 -15.25 7.89 -16.33
C ARG A 155 -13.81 8.16 -15.89
N GLY A 156 -13.24 7.31 -15.03
CA GLY A 156 -11.87 7.47 -14.55
C GLY A 156 -10.84 7.44 -15.67
N LYS A 157 -11.05 6.65 -16.73
CA LYS A 157 -10.13 6.60 -17.88
C LYS A 157 -9.99 7.94 -18.60
N GLU A 158 -11.11 8.64 -18.81
CA GLU A 158 -11.11 9.97 -19.44
C GLU A 158 -10.45 11.00 -18.53
N LEU A 159 -10.77 10.98 -17.24
CA LEU A 159 -10.17 11.88 -16.26
C LEU A 159 -8.67 11.67 -16.11
N LEU A 160 -8.18 10.42 -16.17
CA LEU A 160 -6.76 10.08 -16.11
C LEU A 160 -5.98 10.51 -17.36
N GLN A 161 -6.65 10.86 -18.46
CA GLN A 161 -6.02 11.42 -19.66
C GLN A 161 -5.83 12.94 -19.57
N LEU A 162 -6.49 13.61 -18.62
CA LEU A 162 -6.28 15.04 -18.40
C LEU A 162 -4.84 15.29 -17.93
N PRO A 163 -4.20 16.39 -18.38
CA PRO A 163 -2.87 16.72 -17.93
C PRO A 163 -2.86 16.93 -16.42
N ASN A 164 -1.73 16.60 -15.78
CA ASN A 164 -1.52 16.76 -14.34
C ASN A 164 -2.42 15.88 -13.45
N VAL A 165 -3.36 15.10 -13.98
CA VAL A 165 -4.13 14.10 -13.21
C VAL A 165 -3.27 12.85 -12.99
N VAL A 166 -3.15 12.45 -11.72
CA VAL A 166 -2.37 11.29 -11.28
C VAL A 166 -3.24 10.18 -10.69
N GLY A 167 -4.52 10.46 -10.46
CA GLY A 167 -5.45 9.45 -9.98
C GLY A 167 -6.90 9.91 -9.88
N VAL A 168 -7.81 8.95 -9.74
CA VAL A 168 -9.25 9.17 -9.55
C VAL A 168 -9.78 8.15 -8.56
N GLY A 169 -10.61 8.57 -7.61
CA GLY A 169 -11.24 7.65 -6.65
C GLY A 169 -12.44 8.28 -5.95
N ILE A 170 -12.84 7.70 -4.84
CA ILE A 170 -14.04 8.09 -4.08
C ILE A 170 -13.61 8.73 -2.77
N GLY A 171 -13.97 9.98 -2.55
CA GLY A 171 -13.66 10.71 -1.33
C GLY A 171 -14.86 11.51 -0.83
N ARG A 172 -14.60 12.44 0.09
CA ARG A 172 -15.60 13.41 0.54
C ARG A 172 -15.30 14.79 -0.01
N LYS A 173 -16.36 15.50 -0.39
CA LYS A 173 -16.24 16.84 -0.95
C LYS A 173 -15.79 17.81 0.11
N ILE A 174 -14.63 18.45 -0.12
CA ILE A 174 -14.13 19.55 0.69
C ILE A 174 -14.51 20.88 0.04
N LYS A 175 -15.01 21.83 0.84
CA LYS A 175 -15.29 23.21 0.40
C LYS A 175 -14.71 24.18 1.42
N ALA A 176 -13.86 25.09 0.96
CA ALA A 176 -13.16 26.06 1.82
C ALA A 176 -12.46 25.41 3.04
N GLY A 177 -11.90 24.21 2.87
CA GLY A 177 -11.22 23.45 3.92
C GLY A 177 -12.13 22.58 4.80
N PHE A 178 -13.45 22.62 4.62
CA PHE A 178 -14.42 21.88 5.43
C PHE A 178 -15.00 20.68 4.67
N ASP A 179 -15.11 19.54 5.35
CA ASP A 179 -15.84 18.37 4.87
C ASP A 179 -17.34 18.69 4.82
N THR A 180 -17.93 18.60 3.63
CA THR A 180 -19.36 18.86 3.42
C THR A 180 -20.26 17.68 3.79
N GLY A 181 -19.68 16.54 4.16
CA GLY A 181 -20.37 15.28 4.47
C GLY A 181 -20.82 14.50 3.23
N LYS A 182 -20.69 15.08 2.02
CA LYS A 182 -21.10 14.46 0.76
C LYS A 182 -19.96 13.67 0.13
N LEU A 183 -20.26 12.47 -0.36
CA LEU A 183 -19.34 11.71 -1.21
C LEU A 183 -19.18 12.40 -2.57
N CYS A 184 -18.01 12.24 -3.17
CA CYS A 184 -17.66 12.83 -4.45
C CYS A 184 -16.67 11.96 -5.22
N ILE A 185 -16.56 12.20 -6.53
CA ILE A 185 -15.43 11.72 -7.32
C ILE A 185 -14.24 12.62 -7.02
N THR A 186 -13.21 12.07 -6.40
CA THR A 186 -11.97 12.80 -6.14
C THR A 186 -11.02 12.61 -7.31
N VAL A 187 -10.64 13.71 -7.94
CA VAL A 187 -9.59 13.78 -8.96
C VAL A 187 -8.30 14.26 -8.30
N LEU A 188 -7.27 13.43 -8.38
CA LEU A 188 -5.98 13.65 -7.77
C LEU A 188 -5.05 14.26 -8.81
N VAL A 189 -4.43 15.39 -8.47
CA VAL A 189 -3.50 16.10 -9.35
C VAL A 189 -2.10 16.18 -8.74
N SER A 190 -1.06 16.26 -9.58
CA SER A 190 0.31 16.39 -9.07
C SER A 190 0.58 17.76 -8.45
N TYR A 191 -0.02 18.83 -8.96
CA TYR A 191 0.00 20.18 -8.37
C TYR A 191 -1.33 20.89 -8.63
N LYS A 192 -1.78 21.77 -7.73
CA LYS A 192 -3.03 22.51 -7.94
C LYS A 192 -2.77 23.82 -8.69
N LEU A 193 -3.43 23.98 -9.84
CA LEU A 193 -3.47 25.24 -10.59
C LEU A 193 -4.73 26.03 -10.24
N ALA A 194 -4.64 27.37 -10.30
CA ALA A 194 -5.80 28.24 -10.24
C ALA A 194 -6.65 28.06 -11.52
N ALA A 195 -7.98 28.12 -11.40
CA ALA A 195 -8.88 27.90 -12.53
C ALA A 195 -8.62 28.87 -13.70
N ALA A 196 -8.17 30.09 -13.42
CA ALA A 196 -7.81 31.08 -14.45
C ALA A 196 -6.55 30.72 -15.27
N LEU A 197 -5.77 29.73 -14.83
CA LEU A 197 -4.57 29.24 -15.53
C LEU A 197 -4.84 27.94 -16.31
N LEU A 198 -6.05 27.37 -16.21
CA LEU A 198 -6.43 26.15 -16.88
C LEU A 198 -7.16 26.47 -18.18
N ARG A 199 -6.86 25.71 -19.23
CA ARG A 199 -7.72 25.68 -20.41
C ARG A 199 -9.02 24.94 -20.09
N GLU A 200 -10.07 25.17 -20.88
CA GLU A 200 -11.36 24.52 -20.67
C GLU A 200 -11.23 23.00 -20.74
N GLU A 201 -10.39 22.49 -21.65
CA GLU A 201 -10.15 21.06 -21.83
C GLU A 201 -9.31 20.43 -20.71
N GLU A 202 -8.68 21.24 -19.87
CA GLU A 202 -7.88 20.81 -18.71
C GLU A 202 -8.69 20.88 -17.41
N THR A 203 -9.89 21.44 -17.47
CA THR A 203 -10.72 21.66 -16.30
C THR A 203 -11.52 20.40 -15.96
N VAL A 204 -11.40 19.94 -14.72
CA VAL A 204 -12.22 18.86 -14.20
C VAL A 204 -13.67 19.35 -14.06
N PRO A 205 -14.67 18.68 -14.67
CA PRO A 205 -16.08 19.02 -14.50
C PRO A 205 -16.46 19.05 -13.03
N THR A 206 -17.26 20.04 -12.59
CA THR A 206 -17.67 20.17 -11.18
C THR A 206 -18.66 19.07 -10.73
N MET A 207 -19.28 18.40 -11.71
CA MET A 207 -20.21 17.29 -11.54
C MET A 207 -19.99 16.29 -12.67
N ILE A 208 -20.12 14.99 -12.38
CA ILE A 208 -20.12 13.91 -13.36
C ILE A 208 -21.33 13.04 -13.05
N GLU A 209 -22.26 12.92 -14.00
CA GLU A 209 -23.49 12.13 -13.86
C GLU A 209 -24.26 12.45 -12.56
N GLY A 210 -24.33 13.74 -12.20
CA GLY A 210 -25.01 14.20 -10.98
C GLY A 210 -24.21 13.99 -9.68
N ILE A 211 -23.01 13.43 -9.73
CA ILE A 211 -22.11 13.27 -8.59
C ILE A 211 -21.11 14.43 -8.55
N PRO A 212 -20.94 15.13 -7.41
CA PRO A 212 -19.95 16.19 -7.29
C PRO A 212 -18.53 15.67 -7.47
N THR A 213 -17.64 16.53 -7.98
CA THR A 213 -16.21 16.26 -8.04
C THR A 213 -15.43 17.10 -7.04
N ASP A 214 -14.24 16.61 -6.67
CA ASP A 214 -13.27 17.38 -5.89
C ASP A 214 -11.85 17.20 -6.42
N VAL A 215 -11.11 18.31 -6.54
CA VAL A 215 -9.74 18.30 -7.05
C VAL A 215 -8.76 18.44 -5.89
N VAL A 216 -8.02 17.37 -5.61
CA VAL A 216 -7.11 17.24 -4.49
C VAL A 216 -5.67 17.12 -5.00
N GLU A 217 -4.78 17.94 -4.46
CA GLU A 217 -3.35 17.84 -4.77
C GLU A 217 -2.76 16.63 -4.04
N ALA A 218 -2.31 15.65 -4.80
CA ALA A 218 -1.69 14.43 -4.31
C ALA A 218 -0.16 14.43 -4.46
N GLY A 219 0.42 15.36 -5.23
CA GLY A 219 1.85 15.34 -5.54
C GLY A 219 2.23 14.29 -6.59
N ILE A 220 3.53 14.16 -6.84
CA ILE A 220 4.08 13.08 -7.65
C ILE A 220 4.02 11.79 -6.83
N LEU A 221 3.33 10.78 -7.33
CA LEU A 221 3.11 9.51 -6.64
C LEU A 221 4.20 8.50 -7.02
N THR A 222 4.94 8.01 -6.03
CA THR A 222 6.05 7.07 -6.25
C THR A 222 6.05 5.92 -5.25
N ALA A 223 6.59 4.78 -5.68
CA ALA A 223 7.00 3.66 -4.82
C ALA A 223 8.53 3.73 -4.62
N ASP A 224 9.00 4.83 -4.04
CA ASP A 224 10.43 5.06 -3.88
C ASP A 224 11.06 4.17 -2.81
N ILE A 225 12.21 3.58 -3.15
CA ILE A 225 13.04 2.74 -2.28
C ILE A 225 14.34 3.45 -1.87
N GLN A 226 14.58 4.66 -2.36
CA GLN A 226 15.69 5.49 -1.90
C GLN A 226 15.28 6.14 -0.58
N ASP A 227 15.66 5.49 0.49
CA ASP A 227 15.43 6.00 1.84
C ASP A 227 16.32 7.24 2.08
N ALA A 228 15.71 8.42 2.12
CA ALA A 228 16.37 9.66 2.51
C ALA A 228 16.61 9.76 4.03
N CYS A 229 16.14 8.79 4.84
CA CYS A 229 16.37 8.80 6.28
C CYS A 229 17.85 8.54 6.61
N THR A 230 18.59 9.63 6.76
CA THR A 230 19.93 9.71 7.32
C THR A 230 19.93 9.78 8.86
N GLY A 231 18.78 9.56 9.49
CA GLY A 231 18.62 9.54 10.95
C GLY A 231 19.34 8.37 11.62
N PRO A 232 19.61 8.44 12.94
CA PRO A 232 20.27 7.37 13.67
C PRO A 232 19.55 6.03 13.50
N ARG A 233 20.31 4.93 13.50
CA ARG A 233 19.83 3.52 13.44
C ARG A 233 19.04 3.15 14.70
N LEU A 234 17.95 3.85 14.96
CA LEU A 234 17.01 3.57 16.04
C LEU A 234 16.42 2.15 15.84
N GLU A 235 15.96 1.56 16.93
CA GLU A 235 15.57 0.15 17.17
C GLU A 235 14.94 -0.65 16.00
N ARG A 236 14.32 0.01 15.04
CA ARG A 236 13.64 -0.60 13.87
C ARG A 236 14.59 -1.05 12.76
N ARG A 237 15.80 -0.50 12.70
CA ARG A 237 16.80 -0.74 11.65
C ARG A 237 17.91 -1.70 12.09
N ILE A 238 17.87 -2.19 13.31
CA ILE A 238 18.83 -3.17 13.84
C ILE A 238 18.27 -4.59 13.75
N LYS A 239 19.16 -5.56 13.92
CA LYS A 239 18.79 -6.97 14.02
C LYS A 239 17.97 -7.22 15.27
N MET A 240 16.84 -7.91 15.11
CA MET A 240 15.97 -8.33 16.20
C MET A 240 15.48 -9.76 15.97
N ARG A 241 15.48 -10.58 17.02
CA ARG A 241 14.97 -11.96 17.00
C ARG A 241 14.19 -12.21 18.32
N PRO A 242 12.91 -12.63 18.27
CA PRO A 242 12.09 -12.74 17.07
C PRO A 242 11.87 -11.37 16.40
N ALA A 243 11.98 -11.34 15.08
CA ALA A 243 11.61 -10.17 14.31
C ALA A 243 10.08 -10.01 14.30
N GLN A 244 9.61 -8.80 14.11
CA GLN A 244 8.18 -8.52 14.10
C GLN A 244 7.83 -7.44 13.08
N PRO A 245 6.55 -7.31 12.72
CA PRO A 245 6.13 -6.23 11.86
C PRO A 245 6.47 -4.82 12.36
N GLY A 246 6.73 -3.90 11.45
CA GLY A 246 7.25 -2.55 11.73
C GLY A 246 8.77 -2.44 11.77
N LEU A 247 9.50 -3.56 11.66
CA LEU A 247 10.95 -3.60 11.55
C LEU A 247 11.43 -3.57 10.10
N SER A 248 12.71 -3.26 9.93
CA SER A 248 13.42 -3.39 8.67
C SER A 248 13.48 -4.82 8.15
N ILE A 249 13.11 -5.03 6.88
CA ILE A 249 13.33 -6.26 6.10
C ILE A 249 13.68 -5.94 4.64
N GLY A 250 14.26 -6.88 3.90
CA GLY A 250 14.41 -6.68 2.46
C GLY A 250 15.05 -7.84 1.73
N HIS A 251 15.00 -7.76 0.40
CA HIS A 251 15.68 -8.68 -0.49
C HIS A 251 17.20 -8.54 -0.37
N HIS A 252 17.94 -9.65 -0.50
CA HIS A 252 19.40 -9.63 -0.34
C HIS A 252 20.15 -8.75 -1.35
N PHE A 253 19.57 -8.44 -2.52
CA PHE A 253 20.26 -7.68 -3.56
C PHE A 253 20.36 -6.17 -3.26
N PHE A 254 19.25 -5.51 -2.92
CA PHE A 254 19.25 -4.05 -2.77
C PHE A 254 18.11 -3.49 -1.91
N SER A 255 16.86 -3.95 -2.13
CA SER A 255 15.67 -3.33 -1.54
C SER A 255 15.59 -3.48 -0.03
N THR A 256 14.97 -2.50 0.63
CA THR A 256 14.81 -2.45 2.09
C THR A 256 13.46 -1.78 2.37
N GLY A 257 12.47 -2.55 2.85
CA GLY A 257 11.10 -2.12 3.22
C GLY A 257 10.65 -2.63 4.59
N THR A 258 9.46 -2.30 5.03
CA THR A 258 8.97 -2.74 6.34
C THR A 258 8.48 -4.20 6.31
N PHE A 259 8.80 -4.96 7.35
CA PHE A 259 8.13 -6.22 7.67
C PHE A 259 6.66 -5.88 7.98
N GLY A 260 5.73 -6.24 7.10
CA GLY A 260 4.36 -5.78 7.16
C GLY A 260 3.46 -6.50 8.13
N ALA A 261 3.43 -7.83 8.03
CA ALA A 261 2.63 -8.68 8.90
C ALA A 261 3.19 -10.09 8.90
N VAL A 262 2.96 -10.84 9.98
CA VAL A 262 2.97 -12.30 9.89
C VAL A 262 1.63 -12.72 9.31
N ALA A 263 1.67 -13.38 8.16
CA ALA A 263 0.51 -14.01 7.55
C ALA A 263 0.60 -15.53 7.74
N PHE A 264 -0.49 -16.22 7.49
CA PHE A 264 -0.60 -17.67 7.59
C PHE A 264 -1.05 -18.21 6.25
N ASP A 265 -0.32 -19.21 5.76
CA ASP A 265 -0.66 -19.89 4.51
C ASP A 265 -2.02 -20.60 4.63
N ASN A 266 -2.93 -20.40 3.66
CA ASN A 266 -4.25 -21.03 3.71
C ASN A 266 -4.21 -22.55 3.52
N GLN A 267 -3.16 -23.08 2.89
CA GLN A 267 -3.06 -24.52 2.58
C GLN A 267 -2.36 -25.28 3.69
N SER A 268 -1.24 -24.75 4.19
CA SER A 268 -0.37 -25.40 5.18
C SER A 268 -0.51 -24.85 6.60
N GLY A 269 -1.08 -23.66 6.78
CA GLY A 269 -1.12 -22.96 8.07
C GLY A 269 0.23 -22.40 8.53
N GLU A 270 1.28 -22.51 7.71
CA GLU A 270 2.62 -22.02 8.06
C GLU A 270 2.65 -20.49 8.21
N LYS A 271 3.43 -20.00 9.18
CA LYS A 271 3.72 -18.57 9.31
C LYS A 271 4.59 -18.10 8.15
N LEU A 272 4.18 -17.01 7.51
CA LEU A 272 4.86 -16.33 6.42
C LEU A 272 5.08 -14.86 6.76
N ILE A 273 6.10 -14.26 6.14
CA ILE A 273 6.42 -12.85 6.26
C ILE A 273 5.81 -12.12 5.06
N LEU A 274 4.89 -11.18 5.31
CA LEU A 274 4.28 -10.32 4.29
C LEU A 274 4.99 -8.96 4.21
N SER A 275 5.27 -8.52 2.99
CA SER A 275 5.67 -7.14 2.65
C SER A 275 5.40 -6.88 1.15
N ASN A 276 5.92 -5.81 0.56
CA ASN A 276 5.75 -5.55 -0.87
C ASN A 276 6.65 -6.42 -1.76
N ASN A 277 6.27 -6.58 -3.03
CA ASN A 277 7.11 -7.19 -4.05
C ASN A 277 8.39 -6.36 -4.24
N HIS A 278 8.29 -5.03 -4.38
CA HIS A 278 9.50 -4.22 -4.52
C HIS A 278 10.44 -4.28 -3.31
N VAL A 279 9.94 -4.74 -2.16
CA VAL A 279 10.72 -4.95 -0.93
C VAL A 279 11.36 -6.33 -0.88
N LEU A 280 10.62 -7.41 -1.12
CA LEU A 280 11.10 -8.79 -0.96
C LEU A 280 11.55 -9.45 -2.27
N ALA A 281 11.21 -8.88 -3.42
CA ALA A 281 11.36 -9.50 -4.73
C ALA A 281 11.78 -8.52 -5.83
N ASN A 282 12.45 -7.42 -5.44
CA ASN A 282 13.14 -6.51 -6.37
C ASN A 282 12.24 -5.99 -7.53
N ALA A 283 10.96 -5.79 -7.25
CA ALA A 283 9.96 -5.28 -8.19
C ALA A 283 9.83 -6.13 -9.45
N THR A 284 9.92 -7.45 -9.28
CA THR A 284 9.85 -8.43 -10.37
C THR A 284 8.45 -8.57 -10.96
N ASN A 285 8.39 -8.80 -12.27
CA ASN A 285 7.21 -9.28 -12.98
C ASN A 285 7.05 -10.82 -12.96
N GLY A 286 7.90 -11.53 -12.21
CA GLY A 286 7.90 -12.99 -12.08
C GLY A 286 8.60 -13.75 -13.22
N SER A 287 9.04 -13.06 -14.28
CA SER A 287 9.71 -13.66 -15.45
C SER A 287 10.97 -12.91 -15.91
N ASP A 288 11.26 -11.76 -15.32
CA ASP A 288 12.37 -10.85 -15.66
C ASP A 288 13.70 -11.19 -14.99
N ASN A 289 13.77 -12.29 -14.23
CA ASN A 289 14.93 -12.72 -13.44
C ASN A 289 15.41 -11.71 -12.38
N LEU A 290 14.61 -10.72 -11.98
CA LEU A 290 14.97 -9.77 -10.92
C LEU A 290 14.93 -10.38 -9.52
N ALA A 291 14.11 -11.43 -9.32
CA ALA A 291 14.03 -12.24 -8.11
C ALA A 291 13.53 -13.65 -8.44
N ARG A 292 13.82 -14.61 -7.57
CA ARG A 292 13.46 -16.02 -7.68
C ARG A 292 12.99 -16.57 -6.34
N VAL A 293 12.07 -17.53 -6.38
CA VAL A 293 11.70 -18.31 -5.19
C VAL A 293 12.97 -18.94 -4.61
N GLY A 294 13.16 -18.81 -3.30
CA GLY A 294 14.37 -19.22 -2.61
C GLY A 294 15.38 -18.11 -2.33
N ASP A 295 15.24 -16.94 -2.96
CA ASP A 295 16.15 -15.81 -2.72
C ASP A 295 16.13 -15.38 -1.25
N ALA A 296 17.31 -15.03 -0.73
CA ALA A 296 17.47 -14.70 0.68
C ALA A 296 16.78 -13.38 1.05
N ILE A 297 16.07 -13.41 2.19
CA ILE A 297 15.45 -12.24 2.80
C ILE A 297 16.18 -11.93 4.11
N LEU A 298 16.53 -10.66 4.30
CA LEU A 298 17.36 -10.19 5.41
C LEU A 298 16.54 -9.38 6.43
N GLN A 299 16.83 -9.56 7.72
CA GLN A 299 16.37 -8.70 8.80
C GLN A 299 17.58 -8.37 9.71
N PRO A 300 18.05 -7.10 9.73
CA PRO A 300 17.51 -5.95 8.99
C PRO A 300 17.75 -6.07 7.48
N GLY A 301 17.06 -5.26 6.67
CA GLY A 301 17.29 -5.18 5.23
C GLY A 301 18.67 -4.63 4.87
N ARG A 302 19.06 -4.75 3.61
CA ARG A 302 20.44 -4.47 3.15
C ARG A 302 20.88 -3.01 3.34
N GLN A 303 20.01 -2.04 3.10
CA GLN A 303 20.35 -0.61 3.29
C GLN A 303 20.56 -0.27 4.78
N ASP A 304 19.98 -1.06 5.70
CA ASP A 304 20.18 -0.91 7.14
C ASP A 304 21.36 -1.73 7.69
N GLY A 305 22.14 -2.38 6.81
CA GLY A 305 23.37 -3.10 7.17
C GLY A 305 23.23 -4.60 7.29
N GLY A 306 22.07 -5.18 6.93
CA GLY A 306 21.89 -6.63 6.89
C GLY A 306 22.84 -7.32 5.90
N ARG A 307 23.41 -8.46 6.31
CA ARG A 307 24.39 -9.23 5.53
C ARG A 307 23.97 -10.69 5.38
N GLN A 308 24.24 -11.26 4.22
CA GLN A 308 24.14 -12.70 4.00
C GLN A 308 25.48 -13.38 4.33
N PRO A 309 25.51 -14.53 5.04
CA PRO A 309 24.36 -15.28 5.55
C PRO A 309 23.85 -14.84 6.94
N ALA A 310 24.59 -13.98 7.65
CA ALA A 310 24.38 -13.72 9.08
C ALA A 310 22.97 -13.22 9.46
N ASP A 311 22.31 -12.47 8.59
CA ASP A 311 21.02 -11.80 8.85
C ASP A 311 19.86 -12.36 8.05
N VAL A 312 20.07 -13.48 7.36
CA VAL A 312 18.99 -14.19 6.68
C VAL A 312 17.92 -14.56 7.71
N ILE A 313 16.69 -14.19 7.43
CA ILE A 313 15.52 -14.53 8.24
C ILE A 313 14.57 -15.49 7.52
N GLY A 314 14.67 -15.57 6.21
CA GLY A 314 13.80 -16.42 5.40
C GLY A 314 14.19 -16.39 3.93
N THR A 315 13.36 -17.02 3.12
CA THR A 315 13.51 -17.06 1.67
C THR A 315 12.24 -16.62 0.98
N LEU A 316 12.37 -15.95 -0.17
CA LEU A 316 11.24 -15.53 -0.99
C LEU A 316 10.40 -16.76 -1.39
N LEU A 317 9.08 -16.67 -1.25
CA LEU A 317 8.16 -17.79 -1.47
C LEU A 317 7.14 -17.49 -2.58
N ARG A 318 6.43 -16.37 -2.51
CA ARG A 318 5.39 -15.98 -3.48
C ARG A 318 5.45 -14.48 -3.74
N VAL A 319 5.05 -14.07 -4.94
CA VAL A 319 4.98 -12.67 -5.35
C VAL A 319 3.67 -12.41 -6.09
N ALA A 320 3.11 -11.22 -5.91
CA ALA A 320 2.18 -10.63 -6.86
C ALA A 320 3.03 -9.92 -7.95
N PRO A 321 3.02 -10.41 -9.21
CA PRO A 321 3.84 -9.83 -10.28
C PRO A 321 3.51 -8.36 -10.56
N LEU A 322 4.55 -7.55 -10.80
CA LEU A 322 4.39 -6.17 -11.27
C LEU A 322 4.46 -6.08 -12.80
N HIS A 323 3.47 -5.46 -13.40
CA HIS A 323 3.43 -5.12 -14.82
C HIS A 323 3.62 -3.61 -14.98
N PHE A 324 4.64 -3.20 -15.71
CA PHE A 324 4.90 -1.79 -16.02
C PHE A 324 4.32 -1.44 -17.39
N ALA A 325 3.96 -0.17 -17.56
CA ALA A 325 3.52 0.40 -18.83
C ALA A 325 4.67 0.53 -19.85
#